data_AF-A0A351SBT4-F1
#
_entry.id   AF-A0A351SBT4-F1
#
_cell.length_a   1.000
_cell.length_b   1.000
_cell.length_c   1.000
_cell.angle_alpha   90.00
_cell.angle_beta   90.00
_cell.angle_gamma   90.00
#
_symmetry.space_group_name_H-M   'P 1'
#
loop_
_entity.id
_entity.type
_entity.pdbx_description
1 polymer ?
#
loop_
_entity_poly.entity_id
_entity_poly.type
_entity_poly.pdbx_seq_one_letter_code
_entity_poly.pdbx_strand_id
1 'polypeptide(L)'
;MNIIELIDNMRAGKEAALARLISLAERNDPQLSDVMQNIQPQLGNAYTIGITGPPGAGKSSLTNQLTQQLRQQGYTVGIIAIDPSSPFTGAAWRLWP
;
A
#
# COMPACT_ATOMS: atom_id res chain seq x y z
N MET A 1 16.36 -9.60 11.57
CA MET A 1 16.19 -8.26 11.00
C MET A 1 15.56 -7.40 12.06
N ASN A 2 16.24 -6.34 12.47
CA ASN A 2 15.71 -5.40 13.47
C ASN A 2 14.52 -4.62 12.87
N ILE A 3 13.57 -4.17 13.68
CA ILE A 3 12.44 -3.35 13.21
C ILE A 3 12.90 -2.06 12.53
N ILE A 4 13.97 -1.44 13.04
CA ILE A 4 14.58 -0.23 12.45
C ILE A 4 15.15 -0.56 11.07
N GLU A 5 15.89 -1.66 10.97
CA GLU A 5 16.45 -2.14 9.70
C GLU A 5 15.33 -2.48 8.69
N LEU A 6 14.20 -3.01 9.15
CA LEU A 6 13.04 -3.28 8.29
C LEU A 6 12.42 -1.98 7.77
N ILE A 7 12.28 -0.96 8.62
CA ILE A 7 11.76 0.36 8.25
C ILE A 7 12.70 1.07 7.27
N ASP A 8 14.01 1.03 7.49
CA ASP A 8 14.98 1.67 6.60
C ASP A 8 15.01 1.00 5.22
N ASN A 9 14.86 -0.32 5.18
CA ASN A 9 14.74 -1.04 3.92
C ASN A 9 13.43 -0.72 3.19
N MET A 10 12.32 -0.53 3.91
CA MET A 10 11.07 -0.04 3.31
C MET A 10 11.25 1.37 2.75
N ARG A 11 11.90 2.27 3.48
CA ARG A 11 12.21 3.64 3.01
C ARG A 11 13.10 3.65 1.77
N ALA A 12 14.01 2.69 1.65
CA ALA A 12 14.84 2.47 0.46
C ALA A 12 14.07 1.84 -0.72
N GLY A 13 12.75 1.63 -0.61
CA GLY A 13 11.92 1.09 -1.67
C GLY A 13 11.99 -0.44 -1.82
N LYS A 14 12.50 -1.17 -0.81
CA LYS A 14 12.56 -2.64 -0.89
C LYS A 14 11.19 -3.25 -0.63
N GLU A 15 10.59 -3.81 -1.67
CA GLU A 15 9.24 -4.40 -1.64
C GLU A 15 9.06 -5.47 -0.56
N ALA A 16 10.05 -6.34 -0.36
CA ALA A 16 10.00 -7.39 0.66
C ALA A 16 9.88 -6.83 2.08
N ALA A 17 10.48 -5.65 2.35
CA ALA A 17 10.39 -4.99 3.64
C ALA A 17 9.00 -4.40 3.86
N LEU A 18 8.44 -3.74 2.83
CA LEU A 18 7.07 -3.22 2.85
C LEU A 18 6.05 -4.34 3.06
N ALA A 19 6.15 -5.43 2.30
CA ALA A 19 5.26 -6.58 2.43
C ALA A 19 5.27 -7.17 3.86
N ARG A 20 6.45 -7.23 4.49
CA ARG A 20 6.57 -7.72 5.88
C ARG A 20 5.92 -6.77 6.88
N LEU A 21 6.07 -5.45 6.71
CA LEU A 21 5.39 -4.46 7.56
C LEU A 21 3.86 -4.52 7.40
N ILE A 22 3.36 -4.72 6.18
CA ILE A 22 1.93 -4.95 5.91
C ILE A 22 1.46 -6.21 6.64
N SER A 23 2.21 -7.32 6.56
CA SER A 23 1.87 -8.55 7.27
C SER A 23 1.84 -8.39 8.80
N LEU A 24 2.69 -7.53 9.39
CA LEU A 24 2.63 -7.21 10.81
C LEU A 24 1.32 -6.47 11.16
N ALA A 25 0.93 -5.51 10.31
CA ALA A 25 -0.31 -4.77 10.47
C ALA A 25 -1.55 -5.67 10.36
N GLU A 26 -1.59 -6.57 9.36
CA GLU A 26 -2.69 -7.53 9.17
C GLU A 26 -2.88 -8.49 10.35
N ARG A 27 -1.79 -8.86 11.02
CA ARG A 27 -1.80 -9.78 12.18
C ARG A 27 -2.03 -9.07 13.52
N ASN A 28 -2.13 -7.74 13.51
CA ASN A 28 -2.17 -6.91 14.71
C ASN A 28 -1.00 -7.22 15.65
N ASP A 29 0.20 -7.34 15.08
CA ASP A 29 1.41 -7.73 15.82
C ASP A 29 1.76 -6.67 16.88
N PRO A 30 2.17 -7.07 18.11
CA PRO A 30 2.55 -6.12 19.16
C PRO A 30 3.65 -5.13 18.75
N GLN A 31 4.50 -5.48 17.78
CA GLN A 31 5.56 -4.61 17.26
C GLN A 31 5.03 -3.46 16.40
N LEU A 32 3.75 -3.46 16.03
CA LEU A 32 3.14 -2.42 15.19
C LEU A 32 3.19 -1.04 15.87
N SER A 33 3.08 -0.98 17.20
CA SER A 33 3.17 0.28 17.95
C SER A 33 4.53 0.95 17.76
N ASP A 34 5.62 0.18 17.79
CA ASP A 34 6.98 0.67 17.58
C ASP A 34 7.21 1.08 16.12
N VAL A 35 6.67 0.31 15.17
CA VAL A 35 6.68 0.66 13.75
C VAL A 35 6.00 2.02 13.53
N MET A 36 4.80 2.20 14.06
CA MET A 36 4.02 3.42 13.86
C MET A 36 4.71 4.64 14.47
N GLN A 37 5.31 4.52 15.66
CA GLN A 37 6.09 5.61 16.27
C GLN A 37 7.23 6.08 15.37
N ASN A 38 7.90 5.16 14.68
CA ASN A 38 9.04 5.47 13.80
C ASN A 38 8.63 6.02 12.42
N ILE A 39 7.43 5.71 11.94
CA ILE A 39 6.93 6.15 10.62
C ILE A 39 6.11 7.44 10.71
N GLN A 40 5.39 7.67 11.81
CA GLN A 40 4.50 8.82 12.01
C GLN A 40 5.08 10.19 11.59
N PRO A 41 6.34 10.55 11.92
CA PRO A 41 6.90 11.85 11.58
C PRO A 41 6.99 12.15 10.08
N GLN A 42 6.88 11.11 9.24
CA GLN A 42 7.04 11.20 7.78
C GLN A 42 5.72 11.02 7.02
N LEU A 43 4.62 10.77 7.73
CA LEU A 43 3.29 10.64 7.14
C LEU A 43 2.75 12.00 6.64
N GLY A 44 1.74 11.95 5.78
CA GLY A 44 1.05 13.15 5.27
C GLY A 44 1.62 13.75 3.98
N ASN A 45 2.73 13.21 3.47
CA ASN A 45 3.37 13.69 2.24
C ASN A 45 2.78 13.10 0.94
N ALA A 46 1.74 12.25 1.05
CA ALA A 46 1.12 11.57 -0.09
C ALA A 46 -0.29 12.09 -0.37
N TYR A 47 -0.61 12.31 -1.64
CA TYR A 47 -1.97 12.64 -2.07
C TYR A 47 -2.83 11.38 -2.14
N THR A 48 -3.98 11.38 -1.48
CA THR A 48 -4.88 10.21 -1.41
C THR A 48 -6.16 10.46 -2.20
N ILE A 49 -6.48 9.56 -3.13
CA ILE A 49 -7.67 9.64 -3.99
C ILE A 49 -8.55 8.42 -3.74
N GLY A 50 -9.81 8.65 -3.34
CA GLY A 50 -10.82 7.60 -3.25
C GLY A 50 -11.55 7.43 -4.59
N ILE A 51 -11.55 6.20 -5.14
CA ILE A 51 -12.29 5.86 -6.36
C ILE A 51 -13.44 4.93 -5.99
N THR A 52 -14.68 5.39 -6.20
CA THR A 52 -15.90 4.64 -5.89
C THR A 52 -16.88 4.68 -7.07
N GLY A 53 -17.87 3.78 -7.06
CA GLY A 53 -18.86 3.65 -8.12
C GLY A 53 -19.43 2.23 -8.25
N PRO A 54 -20.55 2.05 -8.97
CA PRO A 54 -21.21 0.76 -9.08
C PRO A 54 -20.34 -0.30 -9.81
N PRO A 55 -20.66 -1.60 -9.68
CA PRO A 55 -20.05 -2.65 -10.49
C PRO A 55 -20.15 -2.32 -11.99
N GLY A 56 -19.07 -2.56 -12.75
CA GLY A 56 -19.05 -2.25 -14.18
C GLY A 56 -18.83 -0.78 -14.55
N ALA A 57 -18.75 0.16 -13.59
CA ALA A 57 -18.52 1.59 -13.87
C ALA A 57 -17.13 1.95 -14.44
N GLY A 58 -16.29 0.96 -14.76
CA GLY A 58 -14.95 1.20 -15.30
C GLY A 58 -13.90 1.67 -14.28
N LYS A 59 -14.16 1.55 -12.96
CA LYS A 59 -13.21 1.95 -11.90
C LYS A 59 -11.80 1.40 -12.12
N SER A 60 -11.67 0.10 -12.41
CA SER A 60 -10.37 -0.53 -12.63
C SER A 60 -9.66 0.03 -13.86
N SER A 61 -10.40 0.37 -14.93
CA SER A 61 -9.84 1.01 -16.12
C SER A 61 -9.33 2.42 -15.80
N LEU A 62 -10.12 3.20 -15.04
CA LEU A 62 -9.72 4.53 -14.58
C LEU A 62 -8.47 4.46 -13.69
N THR A 63 -8.46 3.58 -12.69
CA THR A 63 -7.31 3.39 -11.80
C THR A 63 -6.05 3.02 -12.58
N ASN A 64 -6.16 2.12 -13.56
CA ASN A 64 -5.04 1.71 -14.41
C ASN A 64 -4.49 2.89 -15.23
N GLN A 65 -5.34 3.64 -15.91
CA GLN A 65 -4.92 4.80 -16.71
C GLN A 65 -4.32 5.91 -15.85
N LEU A 66 -4.94 6.22 -14.71
CA LEU A 66 -4.42 7.22 -13.77
C LEU A 66 -3.05 6.82 -13.24
N THR A 67 -2.87 5.55 -12.88
CA THR A 67 -1.59 5.01 -12.42
C THR A 67 -0.52 5.17 -13.51
N GLN A 68 -0.82 4.78 -14.74
CA GLN A 68 0.13 4.93 -15.85
C GLN A 68 0.56 6.39 -16.05
N GLN A 69 -0.39 7.33 -16.04
CA GLN A 69 -0.08 8.76 -16.18
C GLN A 69 0.79 9.29 -15.04
N LEU A 70 0.46 8.96 -13.79
CA LEU A 70 1.25 9.39 -12.63
C LEU A 70 2.66 8.78 -12.63
N ARG A 71 2.79 7.52 -13.02
CA ARG A 71 4.10 6.87 -13.17
C ARG A 71 4.94 7.51 -14.28
N GLN A 72 4.33 7.88 -15.41
CA GLN A 72 5.01 8.63 -16.49
C GLN A 72 5.53 9.99 -16.02
N GLN A 73 4.87 10.61 -15.05
CA GLN A 73 5.30 11.87 -14.43
C GLN A 73 6.34 11.68 -13.30
N GLY A 74 6.78 10.44 -13.05
CA GLY A 74 7.80 10.13 -12.03
C GLY A 74 7.26 9.96 -10.62
N TYR A 75 5.93 9.97 -10.41
CA TYR A 75 5.36 9.73 -9.08
C TYR A 75 5.43 8.24 -8.69
N THR A 76 5.55 7.99 -7.39
CA THR A 76 5.31 6.67 -6.80
C THR A 76 3.83 6.52 -6.49
N VAL A 77 3.22 5.41 -6.92
CA VAL A 77 1.78 5.16 -6.76
C VAL A 77 1.58 3.89 -5.94
N GLY A 78 0.81 3.99 -4.86
CA GLY A 78 0.30 2.85 -4.10
C GLY A 78 -1.20 2.70 -4.31
N ILE A 79 -1.68 1.47 -4.49
CA ILE A 79 -3.11 1.17 -4.68
C ILE A 79 -3.54 0.23 -3.55
N ILE A 80 -4.57 0.62 -2.81
CA ILE A 80 -5.21 -0.21 -1.79
C ILE A 80 -6.64 -0.50 -2.26
N ALA A 81 -6.96 -1.78 -2.42
CA ALA A 81 -8.30 -2.22 -2.74
C ALA A 81 -9.08 -2.49 -1.45
N ILE A 82 -10.26 -1.89 -1.32
CA ILE A 82 -11.19 -2.12 -0.21
C ILE A 82 -12.44 -2.76 -0.80
N ASP A 83 -12.69 -4.03 -0.46
CA ASP A 83 -13.89 -4.76 -0.86
C ASP A 83 -14.73 -5.07 0.39
N PRO A 84 -15.91 -4.42 0.56
CA PRO A 84 -16.79 -4.71 1.69
C PRO A 84 -17.48 -6.09 1.58
N SER A 85 -17.38 -6.78 0.44
CA SER A 85 -18.21 -7.96 0.10
C SER A 85 -17.53 -9.34 0.18
N SER A 86 -16.30 -9.45 0.69
CA SER A 86 -15.63 -10.77 0.80
C SER A 86 -15.27 -11.15 2.25
N PRO A 87 -15.92 -12.17 2.84
CA PRO A 87 -15.29 -12.91 3.93
C PRO A 87 -14.14 -13.74 3.33
N PHE A 88 -12.90 -13.40 3.69
CA PHE A 88 -11.68 -14.20 3.52
C PHE A 88 -11.62 -15.13 2.30
N THR A 89 -11.10 -14.68 1.16
CA THR A 89 -10.30 -15.55 0.26
C THR A 89 -9.37 -14.74 -0.64
N GLY A 90 -8.08 -14.75 -0.30
CA GLY A 90 -6.93 -14.62 -1.21
C GLY A 90 -6.90 -13.46 -2.21
N ALA A 91 -6.56 -12.24 -1.76
CA ALA A 91 -6.15 -11.18 -2.68
C ALA A 91 -4.69 -11.41 -3.15
N ALA A 92 -4.54 -11.78 -4.41
CA ALA A 92 -3.25 -11.85 -5.09
C ALA A 92 -2.66 -10.45 -5.26
N TRP A 93 -1.58 -10.16 -4.51
CA TRP A 93 -0.73 -9.00 -4.71
C TRP A 93 0.06 -9.21 -6.01
N ARG A 94 -0.41 -8.60 -7.11
CA ARG A 94 0.38 -8.52 -8.34
C ARG A 94 1.20 -7.25 -8.28
N LEU A 95 2.48 -7.41 -7.91
CA LEU A 95 3.52 -6.41 -8.14
C LEU A 95 3.55 -6.11 -9.64
N TRP A 96 3.32 -4.84 -10.01
CA TRP A 96 3.48 -4.36 -11.38
C TRP A 96 4.88 -3.73 -11.51
N PRO A 97 5.62 -4.01 -12.59
CA PRO A 97 6.97 -3.48 -12.81
C PRO A 97 7.06 -1.95 -12.93
#